data_AF-A0A8S3JBM0-F1
#
_entry.id   AF-A0A8S3JBM0-F1
#
_cell.length_a   1.000
_cell.length_b   1.000
_cell.length_c   1.000
_cell.angle_alpha   90.00
_cell.angle_beta   90.00
_cell.angle_gamma   90.00
#
_symmetry.space_group_name_H-M   'P 1'
#
loop_
_entity.id
_entity.type
_entity.pdbx_description
1 polymer ?
#
loop_
_entity_poly.entity_id
_entity_poly.type
_entity_poly.pdbx_seq_one_letter_code
_entity_poly.pdbx_strand_id
1 'polypeptide(L)'
;MATGLSKKLTKFKIKRNHNHLTLFQLLDESQPYEQLSRLRDDELSGLGKTNQYISRIQGSLIGLAVGDALGAPVEFRPRSYMVDNPVSDMTSGGTWGLNAGQWTDDTSMALCLAASLISKGGSDAYDQLVRYKRWFRKGYMSSTGICFDIGASTRQAIIEFETRQHQSAQTLKEK
;
A
#
# COMPACT_ATOMS: atom_id res chain seq x y z
N MET A 1 -31.14 9.34 -33.09
CA MET A 1 -31.10 7.89 -32.87
C MET A 1 -29.91 7.59 -31.97
N ALA A 2 -30.18 7.24 -30.70
CA ALA A 2 -29.15 6.97 -29.70
C ALA A 2 -29.01 5.45 -29.53
N THR A 3 -27.88 4.91 -29.93
CA THR A 3 -27.40 3.56 -29.58
C THR A 3 -26.36 3.76 -28.48
N GLY A 4 -26.50 3.28 -27.25
CA GLY A 4 -26.93 1.94 -26.88
C GLY A 4 -25.72 1.12 -26.46
N LEU A 5 -25.01 1.52 -25.40
CA LEU A 5 -24.16 0.60 -24.63
C LEU A 5 -24.42 0.79 -23.15
N SER A 6 -25.16 -0.19 -22.64
CA SER A 6 -25.72 -0.29 -21.30
C SER A 6 -24.63 -0.45 -20.24
N LYS A 7 -24.74 0.39 -19.22
CA LYS A 7 -24.24 0.18 -17.85
C LYS A 7 -24.43 -1.27 -17.41
N LYS A 8 -23.35 -2.05 -17.39
CA LYS A 8 -23.27 -3.33 -16.66
C LYS A 8 -21.83 -3.49 -16.21
N LEU A 9 -21.51 -2.99 -15.03
CA LEU A 9 -20.44 -3.46 -14.13
C LEU A 9 -20.50 -2.59 -12.86
N THR A 10 -21.61 -2.66 -12.14
CA THR A 10 -21.68 -2.10 -10.79
C THR A 10 -22.65 -2.94 -9.99
N LYS A 11 -22.10 -3.89 -9.22
CA LYS A 11 -22.62 -4.45 -7.96
C LYS A 11 -21.83 -5.71 -7.59
N PHE A 12 -20.57 -5.54 -7.20
CA PHE A 12 -20.00 -6.42 -6.18
C PHE A 12 -20.14 -5.69 -4.85
N LYS A 13 -21.09 -6.15 -4.03
CA LYS A 13 -21.29 -5.64 -2.67
C LYS A 13 -20.22 -6.32 -1.80
N ILE A 14 -18.99 -5.81 -1.85
CA ILE A 14 -17.89 -6.33 -1.04
C ILE A 14 -18.15 -5.91 0.41
N LYS A 15 -18.32 -6.90 1.29
CA LYS A 15 -18.51 -6.70 2.71
C LYS A 15 -17.18 -6.17 3.27
N ARG A 16 -17.13 -4.87 3.64
CA ARG A 16 -15.97 -4.29 4.34
C ARG A 16 -15.74 -5.10 5.62
N ASN A 17 -14.66 -5.85 5.67
CA ASN A 17 -14.17 -6.44 6.90
C ASN A 17 -13.05 -5.55 7.41
N HIS A 18 -13.19 -4.99 8.60
CA HIS A 18 -12.31 -3.93 9.12
C HIS A 18 -10.89 -4.40 9.48
N ASN A 19 -10.56 -5.66 9.19
CA ASN A 19 -9.34 -6.31 9.68
C ASN A 19 -8.30 -6.62 8.59
N HIS A 20 -8.61 -6.43 7.29
CA HIS A 20 -7.70 -6.74 6.18
C HIS A 20 -7.82 -5.72 5.03
N LEU A 21 -6.69 -5.25 4.52
CA LEU A 21 -6.57 -4.45 3.29
C LEU A 21 -6.03 -5.34 2.17
N THR A 22 -6.70 -5.33 1.02
CA THR A 22 -6.37 -6.07 -0.21
C THR A 22 -6.26 -5.09 -1.36
N LEU A 23 -5.63 -5.49 -2.47
CA LEU A 23 -5.44 -4.60 -3.63
C LEU A 23 -6.76 -4.11 -4.19
N PHE A 24 -7.78 -4.96 -4.17
CA PHE A 24 -9.14 -4.59 -4.55
C PHE A 24 -9.73 -3.46 -3.70
N GLN A 25 -9.30 -3.28 -2.46
CA GLN A 25 -9.75 -2.16 -1.60
C GLN A 25 -8.97 -0.87 -1.84
N LEU A 26 -7.73 -0.94 -2.35
CA LEU A 26 -6.95 0.23 -2.76
C LEU A 26 -7.41 0.78 -4.13
N LEU A 27 -7.98 -0.09 -4.97
CA LEU A 27 -8.43 0.22 -6.34
C LEU A 27 -9.91 0.64 -6.44
N ASP A 28 -10.61 0.86 -5.33
CA ASP A 28 -12.02 1.29 -5.37
C ASP A 28 -12.12 2.76 -5.83
N GLU A 29 -12.17 2.96 -7.15
CA GLU A 29 -12.30 4.25 -7.86
C GLU A 29 -13.72 4.86 -7.81
N SER A 30 -14.59 4.44 -6.87
CA SER A 30 -16.02 4.78 -6.88
C SER A 30 -16.38 6.26 -6.62
N GLN A 31 -15.45 7.21 -6.81
CA GLN A 31 -15.75 8.64 -6.89
C GLN A 31 -14.95 9.33 -8.02
N PRO A 32 -15.51 9.45 -9.24
CA PRO A 32 -14.98 10.39 -10.22
C PRO A 32 -16.01 11.44 -10.71
N TYR A 33 -15.61 12.71 -10.59
CA TYR A 33 -15.74 13.75 -11.62
C TYR A 33 -17.13 14.27 -12.07
N GLU A 34 -18.08 14.52 -11.17
CA GLU A 34 -19.25 15.35 -11.53
C GLU A 34 -18.95 16.86 -11.66
N GLN A 35 -17.77 17.31 -11.24
CA GLN A 35 -17.42 18.74 -11.20
C GLN A 35 -16.72 19.26 -12.47
N LEU A 36 -16.32 18.38 -13.41
CA LEU A 36 -15.49 18.77 -14.57
C LEU A 36 -16.24 19.54 -15.68
N SER A 37 -17.57 19.47 -15.72
CA SER A 37 -18.38 20.10 -16.78
C SER A 37 -18.51 21.63 -16.65
N ARG A 38 -17.90 22.24 -15.62
CA ARG A 38 -18.06 23.66 -15.27
C ARG A 38 -16.79 24.51 -15.42
N LEU A 39 -15.69 23.94 -15.92
CA LEU A 39 -14.39 24.61 -15.97
C LEU A 39 -14.05 25.06 -17.41
N ARG A 40 -13.30 26.16 -17.54
CA ARG A 40 -12.93 26.77 -18.82
C ARG A 40 -11.81 25.97 -19.53
N ASP A 41 -11.65 26.15 -20.84
CA ASP A 41 -10.72 25.37 -21.67
C ASP A 41 -9.23 25.46 -21.25
N ASP A 42 -8.81 26.59 -20.70
CA ASP A 42 -7.47 26.79 -20.15
C ASP A 42 -7.26 26.02 -18.83
N GLU A 43 -8.28 26.01 -17.96
CA GLU A 43 -8.33 25.18 -16.75
C GLU A 43 -8.38 23.69 -17.10
N LEU A 44 -9.09 23.31 -18.17
CA LEU A 44 -9.15 21.94 -18.71
C LEU A 44 -7.80 21.45 -19.24
N SER A 45 -7.00 22.32 -19.86
CA SER A 45 -5.64 21.98 -20.31
C SER A 45 -4.68 21.74 -19.14
N GLY A 46 -4.80 22.55 -18.07
CA GLY A 46 -4.10 22.36 -16.81
C GLY A 46 -4.55 21.09 -16.08
N LEU A 47 -5.86 20.79 -16.11
CA LEU A 47 -6.45 19.55 -15.59
C LEU A 47 -5.97 18.33 -16.36
N GLY A 48 -5.78 18.41 -17.68
CA GLY A 48 -5.24 17.30 -18.47
C GLY A 48 -3.83 16.89 -18.00
N LYS A 49 -2.97 17.87 -17.75
CA LYS A 49 -1.63 17.64 -17.17
C LYS A 49 -1.71 17.18 -15.71
N THR A 50 -2.54 17.81 -14.89
CA THR A 50 -2.76 17.41 -13.49
C THR A 50 -3.29 15.98 -13.37
N ASN A 51 -4.24 15.59 -14.21
CA ASN A 51 -4.78 14.23 -14.29
C ASN A 51 -3.70 13.23 -14.73
N GLN A 52 -2.82 13.62 -15.65
CA GLN A 52 -1.67 12.78 -16.02
C GLN A 52 -0.70 12.60 -14.85
N TYR A 53 -0.39 13.65 -14.09
CA TYR A 53 0.47 13.55 -12.91
C TYR A 53 -0.16 12.72 -11.79
N ILE A 54 -1.45 12.96 -11.50
CA ILE A 54 -2.21 12.17 -10.51
C ILE A 54 -2.22 10.70 -10.92
N SER A 55 -2.52 10.40 -12.19
CA SER A 55 -2.51 9.03 -12.73
C SER A 55 -1.13 8.37 -12.57
N ARG A 56 -0.04 9.09 -12.83
CA ARG A 56 1.32 8.57 -12.62
C ARG A 56 1.62 8.31 -11.14
N ILE A 57 1.24 9.23 -10.25
CA ILE A 57 1.46 9.09 -8.80
C ILE A 57 0.67 7.89 -8.26
N GLN A 58 -0.62 7.79 -8.60
CA GLN A 58 -1.47 6.66 -8.24
C GLN A 58 -0.91 5.36 -8.82
N GLY A 59 -0.55 5.37 -10.10
CA GLY A 59 0.07 4.24 -10.78
C GLY A 59 1.39 3.80 -10.16
N SER A 60 2.21 4.71 -9.62
CA SER A 60 3.43 4.35 -8.89
C SER A 60 3.14 3.64 -7.58
N LEU A 61 2.16 4.11 -6.79
CA LEU A 61 1.80 3.48 -5.52
C LEU A 61 1.09 2.13 -5.72
N ILE A 62 0.15 2.08 -6.67
CA ILE A 62 -0.54 0.84 -7.04
C ILE A 62 0.45 -0.14 -7.66
N GLY A 63 1.31 0.33 -8.56
CA GLY A 63 2.33 -0.47 -9.22
C GLY A 63 3.34 -1.07 -8.25
N LEU A 64 3.70 -0.35 -7.18
CA LEU A 64 4.48 -0.89 -6.07
C LEU A 64 3.76 -2.09 -5.44
N ALA A 65 2.50 -1.93 -5.04
CA ALA A 65 1.73 -3.01 -4.42
C ALA A 65 1.47 -4.20 -5.35
N VAL A 66 1.28 -3.94 -6.65
CA VAL A 66 1.14 -4.97 -7.68
C VAL A 66 2.44 -5.74 -7.87
N GLY A 67 3.58 -5.04 -7.98
CA GLY A 67 4.88 -5.66 -8.17
C GLY A 67 5.29 -6.52 -6.98
N ASP A 68 5.07 -6.01 -5.78
CA ASP A 68 5.26 -6.72 -4.50
C ASP A 68 4.41 -8.02 -4.49
N ALA A 69 3.09 -7.91 -4.66
CA ALA A 69 2.20 -9.08 -4.62
C ALA A 69 2.46 -10.11 -5.74
N LEU A 70 2.95 -9.68 -6.91
CA LEU A 70 3.36 -10.60 -7.99
C LEU A 70 4.68 -11.32 -7.68
N GLY A 71 5.62 -10.63 -7.00
CA GLY A 71 6.93 -11.17 -6.65
C GLY A 71 6.90 -12.11 -5.45
N ALA A 72 6.02 -11.86 -4.48
CA ALA A 72 5.99 -12.60 -3.22
C ALA A 72 5.86 -14.15 -3.36
N PRO A 73 5.03 -14.70 -4.26
CA PRO A 73 4.91 -16.15 -4.41
C PRO A 73 6.19 -16.85 -4.89
N VAL A 74 7.10 -16.09 -5.51
CA VAL A 74 8.33 -16.61 -6.11
C VAL A 74 9.60 -16.10 -5.43
N GLU A 75 9.45 -15.44 -4.29
CA GLU A 75 10.55 -15.01 -3.44
C GLU A 75 11.47 -16.20 -3.07
N PHE A 76 12.78 -15.94 -3.03
CA PHE A 76 13.85 -16.92 -2.78
C PHE A 76 13.93 -18.12 -3.76
N ARG A 77 13.11 -18.15 -4.82
CA ARG A 77 13.24 -19.16 -5.88
C ARG A 77 14.42 -18.82 -6.79
N PRO A 78 15.20 -19.83 -7.22
CA PRO A 78 16.25 -19.59 -8.20
C PRO A 78 15.65 -19.15 -9.53
N ARG A 79 16.38 -18.36 -10.32
CA ARG A 79 15.91 -17.92 -11.64
C ARG A 79 15.51 -19.07 -12.57
N SER A 80 16.16 -20.24 -12.45
CA SER A 80 15.81 -21.45 -13.21
C SER A 80 14.39 -21.95 -12.93
N TYR A 81 13.85 -21.72 -11.74
CA TYR A 81 12.46 -22.07 -11.41
C TYR A 81 11.44 -21.37 -12.32
N MET A 82 11.75 -20.14 -12.75
CA MET A 82 10.86 -19.32 -13.58
C MET A 82 10.77 -19.79 -15.03
N VAL A 83 11.68 -20.67 -15.47
CA VAL A 83 11.63 -21.26 -16.81
C VAL A 83 10.38 -22.14 -16.93
N ASP A 84 10.12 -22.96 -15.92
CA ASP A 84 8.96 -23.84 -15.88
C ASP A 84 7.73 -23.19 -15.21
N ASN A 85 7.95 -22.16 -14.39
CA ASN A 85 6.91 -21.50 -13.60
C ASN A 85 6.92 -19.97 -13.81
N PRO A 86 6.60 -19.46 -15.01
CA PRO A 86 6.59 -18.03 -15.26
C PRO A 86 5.48 -17.33 -14.47
N VAL A 87 5.82 -16.19 -13.84
CA VAL A 87 4.84 -15.31 -13.21
C VAL A 87 4.00 -14.66 -14.30
N SER A 88 2.75 -15.11 -14.42
CA SER A 88 1.80 -14.67 -15.46
C SER A 88 0.51 -14.09 -14.89
N ASP A 89 0.23 -14.31 -13.60
CA ASP A 89 -0.94 -13.81 -12.89
C ASP A 89 -0.64 -13.69 -11.38
N MET A 90 -1.56 -13.07 -10.64
CA MET A 90 -1.54 -13.03 -9.18
C MET A 90 -1.86 -14.42 -8.61
N THR A 91 -0.84 -15.11 -8.11
CA THR A 91 -0.98 -16.46 -7.54
C THR A 91 -0.82 -16.47 -6.02
N SER A 92 -1.43 -17.45 -5.35
CA SER A 92 -1.14 -17.75 -3.95
C SER A 92 0.16 -18.53 -3.77
N GLY A 93 0.71 -18.59 -2.56
CA GLY A 93 1.85 -19.44 -2.19
C GLY A 93 3.05 -18.65 -1.68
N GLY A 94 4.25 -19.02 -2.13
CA GLY A 94 5.51 -18.45 -1.67
C GLY A 94 5.92 -18.88 -0.26
N THR A 95 7.00 -18.27 0.23
CA THR A 95 7.61 -18.50 1.55
C THR A 95 6.59 -18.43 2.68
N TRP A 96 5.61 -17.53 2.56
CA TRP A 96 4.66 -17.18 3.60
C TRP A 96 3.25 -17.74 3.37
N GLY A 97 3.02 -18.50 2.30
CA GLY A 97 1.71 -19.10 2.01
C GLY A 97 0.60 -18.06 1.78
N LEU A 98 0.93 -16.96 1.09
CA LEU A 98 0.02 -15.83 0.87
C LEU A 98 -1.15 -16.20 -0.06
N ASN A 99 -2.29 -15.56 0.14
CA ASN A 99 -3.38 -15.56 -0.84
C ASN A 99 -3.00 -14.67 -2.03
N ALA A 100 -3.57 -14.96 -3.21
CA ALA A 100 -3.38 -14.13 -4.40
C ALA A 100 -3.71 -12.65 -4.12
N GLY A 101 -2.77 -11.76 -4.47
CA GLY A 101 -2.90 -10.31 -4.30
C GLY A 101 -2.57 -9.79 -2.89
N GLN A 102 -2.08 -10.62 -1.97
CA GLN A 102 -1.48 -10.14 -0.72
C GLN A 102 -0.03 -9.71 -0.95
N TRP A 103 0.28 -8.48 -0.54
CA TRP A 103 1.63 -7.86 -0.57
C TRP A 103 2.39 -8.04 0.75
N THR A 104 3.68 -7.77 0.76
CA THR A 104 4.62 -7.99 1.88
C THR A 104 5.00 -6.69 2.61
N ASP A 105 6.22 -6.63 3.13
CA ASP A 105 6.77 -5.49 3.88
C ASP A 105 6.98 -4.26 3.00
N ASP A 106 7.34 -4.41 1.72
CA ASP A 106 7.51 -3.30 0.76
C ASP A 106 6.28 -2.38 0.77
N THR A 107 5.09 -2.94 0.51
CA THR A 107 3.84 -2.17 0.50
C THR A 107 3.44 -1.71 1.90
N SER A 108 3.64 -2.56 2.93
CA SER A 108 3.29 -2.20 4.32
C SER A 108 4.07 -0.98 4.81
N MET A 109 5.37 -0.92 4.51
CA MET A 109 6.25 0.20 4.83
C MET A 109 5.92 1.44 4.01
N ALA A 110 5.65 1.29 2.70
CA ALA A 110 5.21 2.40 1.85
C ALA A 110 3.92 3.04 2.38
N LEU A 111 2.92 2.24 2.77
CA LEU A 111 1.66 2.72 3.36
C LEU A 111 1.88 3.41 4.71
N CYS A 112 2.79 2.89 5.55
CA CYS A 112 3.15 3.56 6.80
C CYS A 112 3.80 4.93 6.57
N LEU A 113 4.71 5.05 5.59
CA LEU A 113 5.32 6.32 5.20
C LEU A 113 4.27 7.29 4.66
N ALA A 114 3.42 6.86 3.72
CA ALA A 114 2.35 7.69 3.17
C ALA A 114 1.41 8.21 4.27
N ALA A 115 1.04 7.35 5.22
CA ALA A 115 0.18 7.74 6.34
C ALA A 115 0.85 8.76 7.28
N SER A 116 2.18 8.71 7.47
CA SER A 116 2.94 9.73 8.21
C SER A 116 2.93 11.07 7.47
N LEU A 117 3.31 11.06 6.18
CA LEU A 117 3.37 12.26 5.34
C LEU A 117 2.04 13.00 5.32
N ILE A 118 0.94 12.28 5.13
CA ILE A 118 -0.42 12.86 5.13
C ILE A 118 -0.77 13.42 6.50
N SER A 119 -0.54 12.65 7.58
CA SER A 119 -0.93 13.04 8.93
C SER A 119 -0.13 14.21 9.48
N LYS A 120 1.10 14.42 8.99
CA LYS A 120 2.05 15.40 9.51
C LYS A 120 2.23 16.58 8.55
N GLY A 121 1.67 16.52 7.35
CA GLY A 121 1.83 17.55 6.32
C GLY A 121 3.26 17.66 5.78
N GLY A 122 4.07 16.61 5.94
CA GLY A 122 5.50 16.63 5.63
C GLY A 122 6.25 15.45 6.25
N SER A 123 7.57 15.44 6.08
CA SER A 123 8.44 14.40 6.64
C SER A 123 8.60 14.57 8.15
N ASP A 124 8.23 13.53 8.90
CA ASP A 124 8.47 13.41 10.35
C ASP A 124 9.00 12.00 10.63
N ALA A 125 10.30 11.91 10.90
CA ALA A 125 10.98 10.63 11.12
C ALA A 125 10.48 9.89 12.36
N TYR A 126 10.05 10.62 13.39
CA TYR A 126 9.55 10.02 14.62
C TYR A 126 8.17 9.38 14.40
N ASP A 127 7.23 10.09 13.77
CA ASP A 127 5.90 9.54 13.44
C ASP A 127 6.00 8.36 12.48
N GLN A 128 6.92 8.44 11.50
CA GLN A 128 7.21 7.33 10.60
C GLN A 128 7.68 6.09 11.36
N LEU A 129 8.65 6.22 12.28
CA LEU A 129 9.11 5.10 13.12
C LEU A 129 8.03 4.58 14.07
N VAL A 130 7.15 5.45 14.57
CA VAL A 130 5.97 5.03 15.35
C VAL A 130 5.03 4.15 14.51
N ARG A 131 4.79 4.49 13.25
CA ARG A 131 3.95 3.70 12.34
C ARG A 131 4.60 2.39 11.94
N TYR A 132 5.90 2.38 11.64
CA TYR A 132 6.66 1.16 11.40
C TYR A 132 6.64 0.24 12.60
N LYS A 133 6.79 0.78 13.82
CA LYS A 133 6.59 0.01 15.05
C LYS A 133 5.17 -0.56 15.16
N ARG A 134 4.13 0.21 14.82
CA ARG A 134 2.75 -0.29 14.83
C ARG A 134 2.53 -1.40 13.81
N TRP A 135 3.14 -1.32 12.63
CA TRP A 135 3.15 -2.42 11.68
C TRP A 135 3.85 -3.63 12.30
N PHE A 136 5.10 -3.48 12.73
CA PHE A 136 5.92 -4.54 13.33
C PHE A 136 5.24 -5.26 14.50
N ARG A 137 4.58 -4.52 15.40
CA ARG A 137 3.98 -5.07 16.63
C ARG A 137 2.53 -5.49 16.49
N LYS A 138 1.77 -4.90 15.56
CA LYS A 138 0.30 -5.02 15.52
C LYS A 138 -0.27 -5.26 14.12
N GLY A 139 0.57 -5.42 13.09
CA GLY A 139 0.13 -5.64 11.72
C GLY A 139 -0.58 -4.44 11.07
N TYR A 140 -0.38 -3.22 11.59
CA TYR A 140 -0.90 -2.01 10.97
C TYR A 140 -0.44 -1.91 9.50
N MET A 141 -1.39 -1.69 8.58
CA MET A 141 -1.15 -1.65 7.12
C MET A 141 -0.64 -2.96 6.48
N SER A 142 -0.76 -4.09 7.17
CA SER A 142 -0.46 -5.41 6.60
C SER A 142 -1.63 -5.98 5.79
N SER A 143 -1.32 -6.69 4.72
CA SER A 143 -2.29 -7.47 3.92
C SER A 143 -2.82 -8.72 4.65
N THR A 144 -2.09 -9.22 5.65
CA THR A 144 -2.43 -10.43 6.43
C THR A 144 -2.93 -10.10 7.84
N GLY A 145 -2.84 -8.84 8.26
CA GLY A 145 -3.18 -8.40 9.62
C GLY A 145 -2.08 -8.64 10.66
N ILE A 146 -0.93 -9.20 10.26
CA ILE A 146 0.29 -9.35 11.09
C ILE A 146 1.52 -8.81 10.37
N CYS A 147 2.58 -8.48 11.09
CA CYS A 147 3.88 -8.23 10.46
C CYS A 147 4.53 -9.57 10.10
N PHE A 148 4.96 -9.68 8.85
CA PHE A 148 5.78 -10.77 8.31
C PHE A 148 6.76 -10.17 7.30
N ASP A 149 7.73 -10.98 6.86
CA ASP A 149 8.74 -10.60 5.85
C ASP A 149 9.64 -9.41 6.20
N ILE A 150 9.64 -8.96 7.46
CA ILE A 150 10.47 -7.82 7.86
C ILE A 150 11.97 -8.14 7.71
N GLY A 151 12.65 -7.36 6.88
CA GLY A 151 14.11 -7.43 6.75
C GLY A 151 14.85 -7.21 8.07
N ALA A 152 15.97 -7.92 8.26
CA ALA A 152 16.74 -7.90 9.51
C ALA A 152 17.17 -6.49 9.95
N SER A 153 17.63 -5.66 9.01
CA SER A 153 18.03 -4.27 9.27
C SER A 153 16.86 -3.40 9.70
N THR A 154 15.71 -3.52 9.03
CA THR A 154 14.48 -2.80 9.38
C THR A 154 14.02 -3.19 10.79
N ARG A 155 14.00 -4.49 11.09
CA ARG A 155 13.68 -5.00 12.42
C ARG A 155 14.60 -4.42 13.49
N GLN A 156 15.91 -4.41 13.25
CA GLN A 156 16.89 -3.90 14.20
C GLN A 156 16.70 -2.39 14.45
N ALA A 157 16.43 -1.61 13.40
CA ALA A 157 16.17 -0.17 13.52
C ALA A 157 14.94 0.13 14.39
N ILE A 158 13.85 -0.64 14.23
CA ILE A 158 12.63 -0.47 15.03
C ILE A 158 12.86 -0.85 16.50
N ILE A 159 13.61 -1.93 16.76
CA ILE A 159 13.95 -2.36 18.13
C ILE A 159 14.81 -1.31 18.84
N GLU A 160 15.79 -0.75 18.14
CA GLU A 160 16.63 0.33 18.67
C GLU A 160 15.80 1.58 19.00
N PHE A 161 14.86 1.95 18.11
CA PHE A 161 13.92 3.03 18.35
C PHE A 161 13.06 2.81 19.60
N GLU A 162 12.49 1.61 19.77
CA GLU A 162 11.72 1.26 20.97
C GLU A 162 12.55 1.38 22.25
N THR A 163 13.79 0.90 22.21
CA THR A 163 14.72 0.96 23.35
C THR A 163 14.96 2.41 23.78
N ARG A 164 15.24 3.31 22.83
CA ARG A 164 15.44 4.74 23.09
C ARG A 164 14.17 5.44 23.59
N GLN A 165 13.00 5.05 23.08
CA GLN A 165 11.72 5.57 23.58
C GLN A 165 11.52 5.21 25.07
N HIS A 166 11.81 3.96 25.45
CA HIS A 166 11.68 3.51 26.84
C HIS A 166 12.64 4.24 27.79
N GLN A 167 13.91 4.37 27.41
CA GLN A 167 14.91 5.11 28.19
C GLN A 167 14.48 6.56 28.41
N SER A 168 14.06 7.24 27.35
CA SER A 168 13.61 8.64 27.43
C SER A 168 12.40 8.82 28.36
N ALA A 169 11.46 7.87 28.33
CA ALA A 169 10.28 7.88 29.19
C ALA A 169 10.61 7.63 30.67
N GLN A 170 11.67 6.86 30.97
CA GLN A 170 12.15 6.65 32.34
C GLN A 170 12.83 7.90 32.89
N THR A 171 13.72 8.52 32.12
CA THR A 171 14.42 9.76 32.54
C THR A 171 13.46 10.91 32.83
N LEU A 172 12.33 11.00 32.13
CA LEU A 172 11.29 12.02 32.40
C LEU A 172 10.50 11.77 33.69
N LYS A 173 10.46 10.54 34.20
CA LYS A 173 9.78 10.20 35.47
C LYS A 173 10.66 10.42 36.69
N GLU A 174 11.98 10.48 36.50
CA GLU A 174 12.98 10.68 37.56
C GLU A 174 13.31 12.15 37.80
N LYS A 175 12.72 13.06 37.01
CA LYS A 175 12.81 14.52 37.16
C LYS A 175 11.50 15.07 37.73
#